data_AF-X0RWU5-F1
#
_entry.id   AF-X0RWU5-F1
#
_cell.length_a   1.000
_cell.length_b   1.000
_cell.length_c   1.000
_cell.angle_alpha   90.00
_cell.angle_beta   90.00
_cell.angle_gamma   90.00
#
_symmetry.space_group_name_H-M   'P 1'
#
loop_
_entity.id
_entity.type
_entity.pdbx_description
1 polymer ?
#
loop_
_entity_poly.entity_id
_entity_poly.type
_entity_poly.pdbx_seq_one_letter_code
_entity_poly.pdbx_strand_id
1 'polypeptide(L)'
;TILKGDKPQQPSLPFQMPGVKSDPTDMYKINLIVDNSGLKGAPVVLELNPTYSRLFGATEKEARFGALITDYTMIRAGSAHRANGGFFVVPVEGLFTNPMIYESLKRAITNEKLEIEEPTARIGFMITKSLTPEPIPFDAKVIIVGDPQWYQILFARDREFKELFKVKAEFDTTMDRNEENIKSYASFICTLCNKEGLMHLDPSGVAAVIEYSSRLAADKTKMSTQFADVSDIIREANFYAKGEEANIITRKHINRALEE
;
A
#
# COMPACT_ATOMS: atom_id res chain seq x y z
N THR A 1 -55.79 12.11 -24.19
CA THR A 1 -56.29 12.94 -23.07
C THR A 1 -55.79 12.31 -21.77
N ILE A 2 -55.36 13.15 -20.80
CA ILE A 2 -54.66 12.82 -19.54
C ILE A 2 -53.16 12.56 -19.81
N LEU A 3 -52.19 13.45 -19.58
CA LEU A 3 -51.92 14.34 -18.45
C LEU A 3 -51.34 15.69 -18.95
N LYS A 4 -52.07 16.80 -18.77
CA LYS A 4 -51.49 18.15 -18.68
C LYS A 4 -51.29 18.42 -17.19
N GLY A 5 -50.06 18.35 -16.71
CA GLY A 5 -49.67 18.78 -15.37
C GLY A 5 -49.01 20.16 -15.45
N ASP A 6 -49.60 21.14 -14.77
CA ASP A 6 -49.05 22.48 -14.62
C ASP A 6 -47.65 22.43 -14.01
N LYS A 7 -46.70 23.12 -14.65
CA LYS A 7 -45.37 23.35 -14.08
C LYS A 7 -45.48 24.46 -13.04
N PRO A 8 -45.07 24.26 -11.77
CA PRO A 8 -44.91 25.36 -10.84
C PRO A 8 -43.81 26.31 -11.35
N GLN A 9 -44.15 27.59 -11.49
CA GLN A 9 -43.22 28.67 -11.80
C GLN A 9 -42.16 28.77 -10.69
N GLN A 10 -40.92 28.38 -11.00
CA GLN A 10 -39.78 28.71 -10.17
C GLN A 10 -39.46 30.21 -10.29
N PRO A 11 -39.14 30.91 -9.19
CA PRO A 11 -38.68 32.28 -9.26
C PRO A 11 -37.37 32.34 -10.06
N SER A 12 -37.39 33.07 -11.17
CA SER A 12 -36.25 33.27 -12.05
C SER A 12 -35.16 34.06 -11.33
N LEU A 13 -34.00 33.44 -11.12
CA LEU A 13 -32.78 34.13 -10.73
C LEU A 13 -32.32 35.08 -11.87
N PRO A 14 -31.85 36.31 -11.57
CA PRO A 14 -31.64 37.38 -12.55
C PRO A 14 -30.37 37.24 -13.42
N PHE A 15 -29.69 36.09 -13.44
CA PHE A 15 -28.52 35.88 -14.30
C PHE A 15 -28.64 34.55 -15.06
N GLN A 16 -28.91 34.65 -16.36
CA GLN A 16 -28.73 33.54 -17.31
C GLN A 16 -27.23 33.41 -17.61
N MET A 17 -26.61 32.33 -17.14
CA MET A 17 -25.24 32.00 -17.54
C MET A 17 -25.19 31.54 -19.01
N PRO A 18 -24.24 32.03 -19.83
CA PRO A 18 -24.12 31.60 -21.22
C PRO A 18 -23.68 30.13 -21.32
N GLY A 19 -24.58 29.29 -21.84
CA GLY A 19 -24.25 28.23 -22.80
C GLY A 19 -23.15 27.22 -22.44
N VAL A 20 -23.28 26.49 -21.35
CA VAL A 20 -22.81 25.10 -21.36
C VAL A 20 -24.00 24.27 -21.81
N LYS A 21 -24.04 23.91 -23.10
CA LYS A 21 -24.89 22.78 -23.52
C LYS A 21 -24.32 21.55 -22.82
N SER A 22 -24.83 21.24 -21.62
CA SER A 22 -24.61 19.93 -21.02
C SER A 22 -25.25 18.93 -21.97
N ASP A 23 -24.47 17.94 -22.40
CA ASP A 23 -25.03 16.83 -23.15
C ASP A 23 -26.00 16.13 -22.19
N PRO A 24 -27.28 15.92 -22.54
CA PRO A 24 -28.22 15.20 -21.68
C PRO A 24 -27.72 13.80 -21.31
N THR A 25 -26.81 13.22 -22.10
CA THR A 25 -26.17 11.93 -21.83
C THR A 25 -25.08 12.02 -20.76
N ASP A 26 -24.59 13.21 -20.41
CA ASP A 26 -23.57 13.41 -19.36
C ASP A 26 -24.06 12.93 -17.98
N MET A 27 -25.36 12.82 -17.74
CA MET A 27 -25.90 12.25 -16.49
C MET A 27 -25.88 10.72 -16.45
N TYR A 28 -25.60 10.06 -17.57
CA TYR A 28 -25.66 8.60 -17.73
C TYR A 28 -24.30 7.96 -18.02
N LYS A 29 -23.21 8.73 -18.01
CA LYS A 29 -21.86 8.16 -18.13
C LYS A 29 -21.56 7.34 -16.87
N ILE A 30 -20.68 6.36 -17.01
CA ILE A 30 -20.24 5.50 -15.91
C ILE A 30 -18.82 5.91 -15.55
N ASN A 31 -18.58 6.16 -14.26
CA ASN A 31 -17.24 6.37 -13.74
C ASN A 31 -16.70 5.04 -13.19
N LEU A 32 -15.83 4.38 -13.96
CA LEU A 32 -15.14 3.17 -13.53
C LEU A 32 -13.95 3.55 -12.64
N ILE A 33 -14.12 3.45 -11.32
CA ILE A 33 -13.10 3.87 -10.35
C ILE A 33 -12.05 2.79 -10.04
N VAL A 34 -12.38 1.51 -10.26
CA VAL A 34 -11.47 0.35 -10.09
C VAL A 34 -11.71 -0.62 -11.24
N ASP A 35 -10.65 -0.98 -11.96
CA ASP A 35 -10.66 -2.01 -13.00
C ASP A 35 -9.73 -3.16 -12.61
N ASN A 36 -10.31 -4.34 -12.42
CA ASN A 36 -9.61 -5.57 -12.07
C ASN A 36 -9.57 -6.59 -13.23
N SER A 37 -10.02 -6.21 -14.44
CA SER A 37 -10.17 -7.12 -15.59
C SER A 37 -8.87 -7.78 -16.05
N GLY A 38 -7.73 -7.11 -15.85
CA GLY A 38 -6.40 -7.62 -16.20
C GLY A 38 -5.72 -8.49 -15.12
N LEU A 39 -6.33 -8.65 -13.95
CA LEU A 39 -5.71 -9.37 -12.84
C LEU A 39 -5.81 -10.90 -13.03
N LYS A 40 -4.70 -11.60 -12.78
CA LYS A 40 -4.65 -13.08 -12.81
C LYS A 40 -4.99 -13.73 -11.45
N GLY A 41 -5.15 -12.93 -10.41
CA GLY A 41 -5.41 -13.37 -9.04
C GLY A 41 -5.96 -12.23 -8.18
N ALA A 42 -6.12 -12.46 -6.88
CA ALA A 42 -6.64 -11.46 -5.96
C ALA A 42 -5.72 -10.21 -5.90
N PRO A 43 -6.28 -8.99 -5.82
CA PRO A 43 -5.49 -7.78 -5.74
C PRO A 43 -4.67 -7.74 -4.46
N VAL A 44 -3.41 -7.29 -4.55
CA VAL A 44 -2.54 -7.03 -3.41
C VAL A 44 -2.09 -5.57 -3.52
N VAL A 45 -2.60 -4.73 -2.62
CA VAL A 45 -2.32 -3.29 -2.66
C VAL A 45 -1.52 -2.90 -1.43
N LEU A 46 -0.32 -2.38 -1.66
CA LEU A 46 0.55 -1.82 -0.63
C LEU A 46 0.46 -0.30 -0.65
N GLU A 47 0.04 0.32 0.45
CA GLU A 47 0.03 1.78 0.61
C GLU A 47 1.12 2.21 1.60
N LEU A 48 2.25 2.68 1.06
CA LEU A 48 3.39 3.12 1.86
C LEU A 48 3.24 4.52 2.46
N ASN A 49 2.44 5.39 1.80
CA ASN A 49 2.26 6.78 2.20
C ASN A 49 0.76 7.06 2.44
N PRO A 50 0.20 6.55 3.53
CA PRO A 50 -1.23 6.65 3.78
C PRO A 50 -1.65 8.10 4.04
N THR A 51 -2.47 8.64 3.16
CA THR A 51 -3.29 9.82 3.43
C THR A 51 -4.75 9.42 3.36
N TYR A 52 -5.64 10.22 3.94
CA TYR A 52 -7.07 9.92 3.94
C TYR A 52 -7.60 9.72 2.50
N SER A 53 -7.28 10.66 1.61
CA SER A 53 -7.69 10.58 0.20
C SER A 53 -7.06 9.40 -0.54
N ARG A 54 -5.82 9.04 -0.21
CA ARG A 54 -5.16 7.88 -0.83
C ARG A 54 -5.76 6.57 -0.37
N LEU A 55 -6.21 6.44 0.88
CA LEU A 55 -6.83 5.19 1.38
C LEU A 55 -8.29 5.05 0.96
N PHE A 56 -9.08 6.07 1.29
CA PHE A 56 -10.54 6.03 1.18
C PHE A 56 -11.06 6.73 -0.08
N GLY A 57 -10.17 7.24 -0.93
CA GLY A 57 -10.59 7.98 -2.11
C GLY A 57 -11.00 9.41 -1.77
N ALA A 58 -11.35 10.16 -2.80
CA ALA A 58 -11.80 11.54 -2.67
C ALA A 58 -12.67 11.94 -3.85
N THR A 59 -13.48 12.98 -3.63
CA THR A 59 -14.19 13.67 -4.71
C THR A 59 -13.37 14.89 -5.12
N GLU A 60 -12.88 14.89 -6.36
CA GLU A 60 -12.15 16.04 -6.90
C GLU A 60 -13.11 17.22 -7.17
N LYS A 61 -12.56 18.44 -7.14
CA LYS A 61 -13.28 19.68 -7.41
C LYS A 61 -12.48 20.51 -8.40
N GLU A 62 -13.17 21.03 -9.41
CA GLU A 62 -12.58 21.96 -10.38
C GLU A 62 -13.00 23.39 -10.06
N ALA A 63 -12.04 24.32 -10.09
CA ALA A 63 -12.34 25.74 -9.99
C ALA A 63 -12.80 26.27 -11.36
N ARG A 64 -14.09 26.61 -11.47
CA ARG A 64 -14.67 27.24 -12.66
C ARG A 64 -15.29 28.57 -12.27
N PHE A 65 -14.77 29.67 -12.82
CA PHE A 65 -15.23 31.05 -12.54
C PHE A 65 -15.28 31.40 -11.04
N GLY A 66 -14.31 30.92 -10.26
CA GLY A 66 -14.24 31.16 -8.81
C GLY A 66 -15.18 30.29 -7.97
N ALA A 67 -16.00 29.43 -8.58
CA ALA A 67 -16.78 28.40 -7.91
C ALA A 67 -16.07 27.04 -7.99
N LEU A 68 -16.14 26.26 -6.93
CA LEU A 68 -15.72 24.85 -6.94
C LEU A 68 -16.89 23.99 -7.40
N ILE A 69 -16.71 23.29 -8.52
CA ILE A 69 -17.71 22.40 -9.12
C ILE A 69 -17.20 20.96 -9.02
N THR A 70 -18.12 20.02 -8.78
CA THR A 70 -17.83 18.59 -8.73
C THR A 70 -18.98 17.80 -9.35
N ASP A 71 -18.67 16.64 -9.91
CA ASP A 71 -19.63 15.67 -10.42
C ASP A 71 -19.17 14.23 -10.13
N TYR A 72 -20.01 13.23 -10.44
CA TYR A 72 -19.72 11.83 -10.14
C TYR A 72 -18.52 11.26 -10.92
N THR A 73 -18.11 11.89 -12.02
CA THR A 73 -16.92 11.50 -12.81
C THR A 73 -15.61 11.93 -12.15
N MET A 74 -15.70 12.86 -11.17
CA MET A 74 -14.58 13.35 -10.37
C MET A 74 -14.34 12.53 -9.09
N ILE A 75 -15.08 11.43 -8.89
CA ILE A 75 -14.84 10.50 -7.78
C ILE A 75 -13.61 9.65 -8.11
N ARG A 76 -12.67 9.58 -7.16
CA ARG A 76 -11.43 8.78 -7.25
C ARG A 76 -11.41 7.69 -6.19
N ALA A 77 -11.09 6.47 -6.62
CA ALA A 77 -10.86 5.35 -5.72
C ALA A 77 -9.56 5.50 -4.93
N GLY A 78 -9.64 5.15 -3.65
CA GLY A 78 -8.46 4.95 -2.82
C GLY A 78 -7.84 3.56 -2.96
N SER A 79 -6.73 3.34 -2.26
CA SER A 79 -6.01 2.07 -2.20
C SER A 79 -6.85 0.97 -1.55
N ALA A 80 -7.70 1.29 -0.57
CA ALA A 80 -8.60 0.30 0.00
C ALA A 80 -9.65 -0.19 -1.01
N HIS A 81 -10.13 0.70 -1.90
CA HIS A 81 -11.06 0.33 -2.97
C HIS A 81 -10.40 -0.63 -3.97
N ARG A 82 -9.13 -0.37 -4.33
CA ARG A 82 -8.36 -1.26 -5.23
C ARG A 82 -8.04 -2.61 -4.59
N ALA A 83 -7.96 -2.67 -3.27
CA ALA A 83 -7.67 -3.90 -2.52
C ALA A 83 -8.89 -4.81 -2.34
N ASN A 84 -10.09 -4.34 -2.71
CA ASN A 84 -11.33 -5.06 -2.50
C ASN A 84 -11.32 -6.40 -3.24
N GLY A 85 -11.70 -7.48 -2.56
CA GLY A 85 -11.59 -8.87 -3.02
C GLY A 85 -10.20 -9.50 -2.84
N GLY A 86 -9.30 -8.88 -2.07
CA GLY A 86 -7.92 -9.34 -1.91
C GLY A 86 -7.26 -8.90 -0.61
N PHE A 87 -6.07 -8.29 -0.72
CA PHE A 87 -5.21 -7.95 0.40
C PHE A 87 -4.83 -6.46 0.37
N PHE A 88 -5.01 -5.80 1.52
CA PHE A 88 -4.61 -4.43 1.73
C PHE A 88 -3.48 -4.39 2.77
N VAL A 89 -2.28 -3.97 2.35
CA VAL A 89 -1.09 -3.90 3.20
C VAL A 89 -0.74 -2.45 3.48
N VAL A 90 -0.57 -2.10 4.76
CA VAL A 90 -0.25 -0.73 5.18
C VAL A 90 0.74 -0.72 6.34
N PRO A 91 1.80 0.10 6.28
CA PRO A 91 2.69 0.32 7.42
C PRO A 91 1.96 1.01 8.58
N VAL A 92 2.20 0.54 9.79
CA VAL A 92 1.54 1.03 10.99
C VAL A 92 1.92 2.49 11.30
N GLU A 93 3.17 2.85 11.03
CA GLU A 93 3.73 4.20 11.26
C GLU A 93 2.93 5.26 10.50
N GLY A 94 2.55 4.92 9.26
CA GLY A 94 1.75 5.80 8.42
C GLY A 94 0.32 5.98 8.95
N LEU A 95 -0.28 4.94 9.52
CA LEU A 95 -1.62 5.04 10.14
C LEU A 95 -1.61 5.93 11.39
N PHE A 96 -0.54 5.88 12.18
CA PHE A 96 -0.40 6.68 13.39
C PHE A 96 -0.02 8.14 13.16
N THR A 97 0.51 8.46 11.98
CA THR A 97 0.81 9.85 11.60
C THR A 97 -0.48 10.68 11.54
N ASN A 98 -1.62 10.07 11.20
CA ASN A 98 -2.92 10.72 11.22
C ASN A 98 -3.97 9.82 11.90
N PRO A 99 -4.34 10.09 13.17
CA PRO A 99 -5.31 9.29 13.92
C PRO A 99 -6.66 9.08 13.21
N MET A 100 -7.07 10.03 12.36
CA MET A 100 -8.33 9.94 11.63
C MET A 100 -8.32 8.82 10.58
N ILE A 101 -7.16 8.53 9.98
CA ILE A 101 -7.02 7.45 9.00
C ILE A 101 -7.21 6.11 9.71
N TYR A 102 -6.55 5.93 10.86
CA TYR A 102 -6.64 4.70 11.65
C TYR A 102 -8.07 4.43 12.12
N GLU A 103 -8.74 5.43 12.71
CA GLU A 103 -10.14 5.29 13.14
C GLU A 103 -11.10 5.00 11.97
N SER A 104 -10.88 5.64 10.82
CA SER A 104 -11.69 5.37 9.63
C SER A 104 -11.44 3.99 9.05
N LEU A 105 -10.20 3.48 9.14
CA LEU A 105 -9.86 2.12 8.72
C LEU A 105 -10.53 1.08 9.63
N LYS A 106 -10.48 1.28 10.95
CA LYS A 106 -11.21 0.43 11.90
C LYS A 106 -12.71 0.43 11.58
N ARG A 107 -13.31 1.61 11.37
CA ARG A 107 -14.72 1.72 11.00
C ARG A 107 -15.04 0.98 9.70
N ALA A 108 -14.18 1.09 8.68
CA ALA A 108 -14.36 0.42 7.40
C ALA A 108 -14.31 -1.11 7.53
N ILE A 109 -13.41 -1.63 8.39
CA ILE A 109 -13.30 -3.06 8.68
C ILE A 109 -14.54 -3.53 9.49
N THR A 110 -14.89 -2.82 10.56
CA THR A 110 -16.02 -3.19 11.45
C THR A 110 -17.37 -3.17 10.72
N ASN A 111 -17.58 -2.18 9.86
CA ASN A 111 -18.84 -2.01 9.13
C ASN A 111 -18.85 -2.70 7.76
N GLU A 112 -17.73 -3.31 7.36
CA GLU A 112 -17.53 -3.94 6.05
C GLU A 112 -17.90 -2.99 4.89
N LYS A 113 -17.58 -1.70 5.04
CA LYS A 113 -17.95 -0.64 4.09
C LYS A 113 -16.87 0.42 3.94
N LEU A 114 -16.60 0.80 2.70
CA LEU A 114 -15.78 1.96 2.34
C LEU A 114 -16.69 3.16 2.05
N GLU A 115 -16.38 4.28 2.70
CA GLU A 115 -17.07 5.55 2.53
C GLU A 115 -16.06 6.57 1.97
N ILE A 116 -16.42 7.23 0.88
CA ILE A 116 -15.65 8.35 0.36
C ILE A 116 -16.17 9.62 1.04
N GLU A 117 -15.37 10.14 1.96
CA GLU A 117 -15.72 11.34 2.73
C GLU A 117 -14.65 12.43 2.57
N GLU A 118 -15.02 13.67 2.89
CA GLU A 118 -14.06 14.77 2.99
C GLU A 118 -13.87 15.16 4.47
N PRO A 119 -12.74 14.77 5.10
CA PRO A 119 -12.41 15.15 6.47
C PRO A 119 -12.46 16.66 6.74
N THR A 120 -12.04 17.45 5.76
CA THR A 120 -11.97 18.92 5.86
C THR A 120 -13.35 19.57 5.90
N ALA A 121 -14.37 18.94 5.33
CA ALA A 121 -15.76 19.37 5.45
C ALA A 121 -16.28 19.18 6.88
N ARG A 122 -15.81 18.15 7.62
CA ARG A 122 -16.21 17.92 9.02
C ARG A 122 -15.68 18.98 10.00
N ILE A 123 -14.53 19.58 9.71
CA ILE A 123 -13.88 20.57 10.58
C ILE A 123 -14.40 22.00 10.28
N GLY A 124 -15.36 22.15 9.35
CA GLY A 124 -16.03 23.43 9.09
C GLY A 124 -15.22 24.45 8.28
N PHE A 125 -14.05 24.07 7.75
CA PHE A 125 -13.20 24.96 6.95
C PHE A 125 -13.69 25.17 5.51
N MET A 126 -14.59 24.33 4.99
CA MET A 126 -15.25 24.52 3.69
C MET A 126 -16.71 24.10 3.70
N ILE A 127 -17.63 25.04 3.44
CA ILE A 127 -19.08 24.85 3.32
C ILE A 127 -19.46 24.68 1.84
N THR A 128 -18.68 23.90 1.09
CA THR A 128 -19.08 23.51 -0.27
C THR A 128 -19.80 22.17 -0.18
N LYS A 129 -21.06 22.10 -0.66
CA LYS A 129 -21.75 20.81 -0.81
C LYS A 129 -20.90 19.95 -1.73
N SER A 130 -20.38 18.85 -1.21
CA SER A 130 -19.66 17.82 -1.99
C SER A 130 -20.60 16.64 -2.24
N LEU A 131 -20.22 15.78 -3.19
CA LEU A 131 -20.92 14.52 -3.42
C LEU A 131 -20.56 13.51 -2.35
N THR A 132 -21.57 12.88 -1.77
CA THR A 132 -21.43 11.75 -0.84
C THR A 132 -21.93 10.49 -1.55
N PRO A 133 -21.05 9.75 -2.22
CA PRO A 133 -21.43 8.51 -2.88
C PRO A 133 -21.90 7.48 -1.87
N GLU A 134 -22.71 6.53 -2.32
CA GLU A 134 -23.15 5.43 -1.47
C GLU A 134 -21.96 4.58 -1.01
N PRO A 135 -21.94 4.09 0.24
CA PRO A 135 -20.87 3.24 0.74
C PRO A 135 -20.72 1.96 -0.08
N ILE A 136 -19.48 1.56 -0.34
CA ILE A 136 -19.14 0.36 -1.12
C ILE A 136 -18.81 -0.78 -0.16
N PRO A 137 -19.31 -2.02 -0.35
CA PRO A 137 -18.90 -3.16 0.47
C PRO A 137 -17.39 -3.37 0.49
N PHE A 138 -16.83 -3.59 1.67
CA PHE A 138 -15.40 -3.80 1.88
C PHE A 138 -15.11 -5.23 2.29
N ASP A 139 -14.55 -6.00 1.36
CA ASP A 139 -14.13 -7.38 1.53
C ASP A 139 -12.64 -7.50 1.18
N ALA A 140 -11.76 -7.08 2.08
CA ALA A 140 -10.32 -7.24 1.92
C ALA A 140 -9.66 -7.65 3.23
N LYS A 141 -8.63 -8.50 3.13
CA LYS A 141 -7.77 -8.82 4.27
C LYS A 141 -6.80 -7.68 4.52
N VAL A 142 -6.97 -6.99 5.64
CA VAL A 142 -6.08 -5.88 6.05
C VAL A 142 -4.89 -6.45 6.82
N ILE A 143 -3.68 -6.13 6.35
CA ILE A 143 -2.40 -6.50 6.95
C ILE A 143 -1.69 -5.23 7.36
N ILE A 144 -1.45 -5.08 8.66
CA ILE A 144 -0.63 -4.01 9.21
C ILE A 144 0.78 -4.54 9.41
N VAL A 145 1.77 -3.82 8.90
CA VAL A 145 3.20 -4.17 9.02
C VAL A 145 3.90 -3.08 9.82
N GLY A 146 4.81 -3.46 10.71
CA GLY A 146 5.61 -2.50 11.47
C GLY A 146 6.42 -3.16 12.57
N ASP A 147 7.16 -2.34 13.31
CA ASP A 147 8.02 -2.82 14.39
C ASP A 147 7.25 -3.52 15.53
N PRO A 148 7.88 -4.49 16.23
CA PRO A 148 7.24 -5.21 17.34
C PRO A 148 6.71 -4.29 18.45
N GLN A 149 7.31 -3.12 18.63
CA GLN A 149 6.88 -2.13 19.62
C GLN A 149 5.47 -1.61 19.34
N TRP A 150 5.10 -1.43 18.06
CA TRP A 150 3.75 -0.99 17.68
C TRP A 150 2.68 -1.99 18.07
N TYR A 151 2.96 -3.29 17.88
CA TYR A 151 2.05 -4.34 18.32
C TYR A 151 1.79 -4.25 19.82
N GLN A 152 2.83 -4.04 20.64
CA GLN A 152 2.67 -3.93 22.10
C GLN A 152 1.83 -2.70 22.49
N ILE A 153 2.07 -1.56 21.85
CA ILE A 153 1.32 -0.32 22.09
C ILE A 153 -0.16 -0.52 21.73
N LEU A 154 -0.43 -1.04 20.53
CA LEU A 154 -1.79 -1.30 20.04
C LEU A 154 -2.52 -2.30 20.93
N PHE A 155 -1.89 -3.43 21.24
CA PHE A 155 -2.49 -4.47 22.07
C PHE A 155 -2.81 -4.00 23.51
N ALA A 156 -2.01 -3.08 24.06
CA ALA A 156 -2.21 -2.54 25.40
C ALA A 156 -3.21 -1.37 25.45
N ARG A 157 -3.22 -0.50 24.42
CA ARG A 157 -3.96 0.77 24.44
C ARG A 157 -5.23 0.80 23.60
N ASP A 158 -5.32 -0.03 22.57
CA ASP A 158 -6.50 -0.11 21.70
C ASP A 158 -7.30 -1.37 22.01
N ARG A 159 -8.55 -1.17 22.46
CA ARG A 159 -9.46 -2.26 22.82
C ARG A 159 -9.97 -3.02 21.60
N GLU A 160 -10.20 -2.32 20.49
CA GLU A 160 -10.76 -2.89 19.26
C GLU A 160 -9.68 -3.64 18.47
N PHE A 161 -8.40 -3.30 18.66
CA PHE A 161 -7.29 -3.93 17.96
C PHE A 161 -7.30 -5.46 18.06
N LYS A 162 -7.62 -6.02 19.25
CA LYS A 162 -7.67 -7.47 19.48
C LYS A 162 -8.82 -8.15 18.73
N GLU A 163 -9.91 -7.43 18.51
CA GLU A 163 -11.09 -7.94 17.82
C GLU A 163 -10.89 -7.89 16.31
N LEU A 164 -10.26 -6.82 15.81
CA LEU A 164 -10.00 -6.59 14.39
C LEU A 164 -8.80 -7.38 13.87
N PHE A 165 -7.69 -7.42 14.62
CA PHE A 165 -6.42 -8.03 14.21
C PHE A 165 -6.09 -9.26 15.06
N LYS A 166 -6.81 -10.34 14.79
CA LYS A 166 -6.73 -11.60 15.57
C LYS A 166 -5.45 -12.40 15.34
N VAL A 167 -4.80 -12.23 14.20
CA VAL A 167 -3.64 -13.02 13.79
C VAL A 167 -2.38 -12.16 13.91
N LYS A 168 -1.46 -12.56 14.79
CA LYS A 168 -0.10 -12.01 14.86
C LYS A 168 0.83 -12.93 14.05
N ALA A 169 1.48 -12.37 13.03
CA ALA A 169 2.60 -13.01 12.34
C ALA A 169 3.89 -12.28 12.72
N GLU A 170 4.78 -12.98 13.41
CA GLU A 170 6.08 -12.44 13.84
C GLU A 170 7.17 -13.08 13.01
N PHE A 171 8.06 -12.25 12.46
CA PHE A 171 9.24 -12.72 11.76
C PHE A 171 10.39 -12.76 12.77
N ASP A 172 10.99 -13.93 12.93
CA ASP A 172 12.23 -14.04 13.69
C ASP A 172 13.36 -13.35 12.91
N THR A 173 14.29 -12.71 13.63
CA THR A 173 15.49 -12.07 13.06
C THR A 173 16.62 -13.06 12.81
N THR A 174 16.45 -14.31 13.29
CA THR A 174 17.41 -15.40 13.12
C THR A 174 16.71 -16.71 12.73
N MET A 175 17.48 -17.62 12.15
CA MET A 175 17.06 -19.00 11.90
C MET A 175 18.21 -19.96 12.20
N ASP A 176 17.89 -21.23 12.50
CA ASP A 176 18.91 -22.24 12.77
C ASP A 176 19.78 -22.53 11.55
N ARG A 177 21.09 -22.71 11.77
CA ARG A 177 22.04 -23.10 10.73
C ARG A 177 22.04 -24.61 10.52
N ASN A 178 20.98 -25.11 9.90
CA ASN A 178 20.87 -26.50 9.46
C ASN A 178 20.95 -26.62 7.93
N GLU A 179 21.10 -27.84 7.41
CA GLU A 179 21.25 -28.06 5.96
C GLU A 179 20.05 -27.58 5.14
N GLU A 180 18.84 -27.68 5.67
CA GLU A 180 17.61 -27.24 5.01
C GLU A 180 17.59 -25.72 4.86
N ASN A 181 17.83 -24.99 5.95
CA ASN A 181 17.87 -23.54 5.97
C ASN A 181 19.02 -23.00 5.12
N ILE A 182 20.18 -23.67 5.09
CA ILE A 182 21.30 -23.31 4.20
C ILE A 182 20.87 -23.41 2.73
N LYS A 183 20.16 -24.47 2.33
CA LYS A 183 19.65 -24.64 0.95
C LYS A 183 18.60 -23.58 0.61
N SER A 184 17.70 -23.27 1.55
CA SER A 184 16.72 -22.20 1.40
C SER A 184 17.40 -20.83 1.26
N TYR A 185 18.47 -20.59 2.01
CA TYR A 185 19.26 -19.37 1.92
C TYR A 185 19.99 -19.24 0.58
N ALA A 186 20.59 -20.32 0.08
CA ALA A 186 21.19 -20.34 -1.26
C ALA A 186 20.14 -20.09 -2.35
N SER A 187 18.92 -20.61 -2.17
CA SER A 187 17.80 -20.35 -3.08
C SER A 187 17.35 -18.89 -3.04
N PHE A 188 17.37 -18.26 -1.87
CA PHE A 188 17.15 -16.81 -1.71
C PHE A 188 18.20 -16.01 -2.49
N ILE A 189 19.49 -16.32 -2.32
CA ILE A 189 20.60 -15.66 -3.06
C ILE A 189 20.38 -15.79 -4.57
N CYS A 190 20.07 -16.99 -5.05
CA CYS A 190 19.80 -17.22 -6.47
C CYS A 190 18.61 -16.39 -6.98
N THR A 191 17.53 -16.34 -6.19
CA THR A 191 16.33 -15.55 -6.51
C THR A 191 16.66 -14.06 -6.57
N LEU A 192 17.47 -13.55 -5.64
CA LEU A 192 17.94 -12.17 -5.64
C LEU A 192 18.75 -11.85 -6.90
N CYS A 193 19.74 -12.69 -7.24
CA CYS A 193 20.54 -12.53 -8.45
C CYS A 193 19.67 -12.47 -9.71
N ASN A 194 18.70 -13.38 -9.85
CA ASN A 194 17.80 -13.43 -11.00
C ASN A 194 16.87 -12.20 -11.06
N LYS A 195 16.33 -11.78 -9.92
CA LYS A 195 15.38 -10.66 -9.84
C LYS A 195 16.05 -9.32 -10.19
N GLU A 196 17.29 -9.13 -9.75
CA GLU A 196 18.02 -7.87 -9.91
C GLU A 196 19.06 -7.90 -11.05
N GLY A 197 19.21 -9.02 -11.76
CA GLY A 197 20.18 -9.17 -12.85
C GLY A 197 21.64 -9.09 -12.37
N LEU A 198 21.91 -9.64 -11.18
CA LEU A 198 23.26 -9.72 -10.61
C LEU A 198 23.97 -10.99 -11.13
N MET A 199 25.31 -10.97 -11.10
CA MET A 199 26.09 -12.18 -11.36
C MET A 199 25.82 -13.23 -10.28
N HIS A 200 25.86 -14.50 -10.68
CA HIS A 200 25.72 -15.61 -9.73
C HIS A 200 26.97 -15.76 -8.86
N LEU A 201 26.77 -16.30 -7.65
CA LEU A 201 27.83 -16.61 -6.72
C LEU A 201 28.32 -18.05 -6.93
N ASP A 202 29.63 -18.27 -6.81
CA ASP A 202 30.19 -19.61 -6.71
C ASP A 202 30.00 -20.19 -5.30
N PRO A 203 30.35 -21.48 -5.05
CA PRO A 203 30.25 -22.06 -3.72
C PRO A 203 31.05 -21.30 -2.66
N SER A 204 32.18 -20.68 -3.02
CA SER A 204 33.01 -19.91 -2.08
C SER A 204 32.33 -18.62 -1.64
N GLY A 205 31.66 -17.92 -2.55
CA GLY A 205 30.88 -16.72 -2.30
C GLY A 205 29.64 -17.01 -1.48
N VAL A 206 28.88 -18.05 -1.81
CA VAL A 206 27.70 -18.47 -1.01
C VAL A 206 28.11 -18.81 0.42
N ALA A 207 29.22 -19.54 0.60
CA ALA A 207 29.74 -19.84 1.93
C ALA A 207 30.13 -18.56 2.71
N ALA A 208 30.75 -17.58 2.05
CA ALA A 208 31.11 -16.31 2.67
C ALA A 208 29.87 -15.50 3.10
N VAL A 209 28.82 -15.48 2.28
CA VAL A 209 27.54 -14.84 2.63
C VAL A 209 26.89 -15.53 3.84
N ILE A 210 26.89 -16.87 3.88
CA ILE A 210 26.35 -17.63 5.02
C ILE A 210 27.16 -17.33 6.30
N GLU A 211 28.48 -17.30 6.22
CA GLU A 211 29.33 -16.93 7.36
C GLU A 211 29.05 -15.50 7.85
N TYR A 212 28.85 -14.56 6.93
CA TYR A 212 28.43 -13.20 7.27
C TYR A 212 27.06 -13.18 7.93
N SER A 213 26.09 -13.96 7.44
CA SER A 213 24.77 -14.06 8.07
C SER A 213 24.84 -14.61 9.51
N SER A 214 25.73 -15.55 9.80
CA SER A 214 26.00 -16.02 11.17
C SER A 214 26.69 -14.95 12.02
N ARG A 215 27.55 -14.12 11.42
CA ARG A 215 28.17 -12.97 12.11
C ARG A 215 27.12 -11.92 12.50
N LEU A 216 26.18 -11.61 11.60
CA LEU A 216 25.05 -10.73 11.88
C LEU A 216 24.14 -11.27 13.00
N ALA A 217 23.93 -12.59 13.03
CA ALA A 217 23.19 -13.25 14.10
C ALA A 217 23.95 -13.32 15.44
N ALA A 218 25.23 -12.92 15.46
CA ALA A 218 26.14 -13.05 16.61
C ALA A 218 26.21 -14.47 17.21
N ASP A 219 25.89 -15.49 16.42
CA ASP A 219 25.78 -16.88 16.85
C ASP A 219 26.21 -17.81 15.71
N LYS A 220 27.14 -18.73 16.00
CA LYS A 220 27.69 -19.68 15.03
C LYS A 220 26.66 -20.75 14.61
N THR A 221 25.66 -20.99 15.43
CA THR A 221 24.60 -21.98 15.21
C THR A 221 23.38 -21.40 14.50
N LYS A 222 23.37 -20.08 14.25
CA LYS A 222 22.26 -19.38 13.59
C LYS A 222 22.71 -18.60 12.36
N MET A 223 21.73 -18.16 11.58
CA MET A 223 21.87 -17.29 10.42
C MET A 223 20.86 -16.15 10.53
N SER A 224 21.26 -14.95 10.14
CA SER A 224 20.36 -13.79 10.12
C SER A 224 19.32 -13.91 9.01
N THR A 225 18.07 -13.57 9.32
CA THR A 225 16.96 -13.41 8.38
C THR A 225 16.77 -11.95 7.98
N GLN A 226 17.68 -11.06 8.37
CA GLN A 226 17.75 -9.68 7.88
C GLN A 226 18.26 -9.69 6.43
N PHE A 227 17.40 -10.14 5.52
CA PHE A 227 17.71 -10.35 4.11
C PHE A 227 18.09 -9.05 3.40
N ALA A 228 17.68 -7.88 3.92
CA ALA A 228 18.06 -6.58 3.39
C ALA A 228 19.59 -6.38 3.47
N ASP A 229 20.17 -6.47 4.67
CA ASP A 229 21.62 -6.31 4.90
C ASP A 229 22.44 -7.30 4.05
N VAL A 230 21.96 -8.53 3.96
CA VAL A 230 22.61 -9.59 3.18
C VAL A 230 22.53 -9.29 1.68
N SER A 231 21.41 -8.74 1.21
CA SER A 231 21.25 -8.33 -0.19
C SER A 231 22.18 -7.18 -0.54
N ASP A 232 22.38 -6.23 0.38
CA ASP A 232 23.27 -5.09 0.17
C ASP A 232 24.71 -5.54 -0.03
N ILE A 233 25.22 -6.44 0.81
CA ILE A 233 26.55 -7.03 0.63
C ILE A 233 26.68 -7.77 -0.72
N ILE A 234 25.64 -8.47 -1.18
CA ILE A 234 25.65 -9.14 -2.48
C ILE A 234 25.70 -8.12 -3.63
N ARG A 235 24.97 -7.00 -3.51
CA ARG A 235 24.99 -5.91 -4.51
C ARG A 235 26.36 -5.24 -4.58
N GLU A 236 26.98 -4.97 -3.44
CA GLU A 236 28.32 -4.40 -3.35
C GLU A 236 29.38 -5.36 -3.93
N ALA A 237 29.33 -6.63 -3.57
CA ALA A 237 30.22 -7.64 -4.14
C ALA A 237 30.06 -7.78 -5.65
N ASN A 238 28.82 -7.65 -6.16
CA ASN A 238 28.55 -7.61 -7.59
C ASN A 238 29.16 -6.36 -8.26
N PHE A 239 29.14 -5.20 -7.60
CA PHE A 239 29.81 -4.00 -8.08
C PHE A 239 31.33 -4.20 -8.22
N TYR A 240 31.99 -4.74 -7.19
CA TYR A 240 33.42 -5.02 -7.25
C TYR A 240 33.77 -6.08 -8.32
N ALA A 241 32.98 -7.14 -8.42
CA ALA A 241 33.18 -8.18 -9.43
C ALA A 241 33.04 -7.64 -10.87
N LYS A 242 32.10 -6.70 -11.10
CA LYS A 242 31.97 -6.02 -12.40
C LYS A 242 33.19 -5.16 -12.71
N GLY A 243 33.72 -4.45 -11.71
CA GLY A 243 34.94 -3.66 -11.87
C GLY A 243 36.19 -4.49 -12.19
N GLU A 244 36.21 -5.76 -11.80
CA GLU A 244 37.28 -6.72 -12.11
C GLU A 244 37.01 -7.55 -13.37
N GLU A 245 35.95 -7.23 -14.14
CA GLU A 245 35.50 -7.99 -15.33
C GLU A 245 35.27 -9.49 -15.06
N ALA A 246 34.96 -9.84 -13.80
CA ALA A 246 34.64 -11.20 -13.42
C ALA A 246 33.23 -11.58 -13.90
N ASN A 247 33.02 -12.86 -14.24
CA ASN A 247 31.70 -13.37 -14.64
C ASN A 247 30.91 -13.99 -13.46
N ILE A 248 31.57 -14.21 -12.32
CA ILE A 248 31.03 -14.90 -11.14
C ILE A 248 31.53 -14.19 -9.87
N ILE A 249 30.64 -14.05 -8.89
CA ILE A 249 30.99 -13.50 -7.58
C ILE A 249 31.64 -14.59 -6.72
N THR A 250 32.83 -14.33 -6.19
CA THR A 250 33.58 -15.27 -5.34
C THR A 250 33.73 -14.73 -3.93
N ARG A 251 34.25 -15.56 -3.01
CA ARG A 251 34.60 -15.13 -1.64
C ARG A 251 35.44 -13.84 -1.60
N LYS A 252 36.34 -13.63 -2.55
CA LYS A 252 37.18 -12.43 -2.62
C LYS A 252 36.33 -11.16 -2.71
N HIS A 253 35.31 -11.15 -3.56
CA HIS A 253 34.44 -9.99 -3.76
C HIS A 253 33.54 -9.74 -2.54
N ILE A 254 33.05 -10.81 -1.90
CA ILE A 254 32.26 -10.71 -0.67
C ILE A 254 33.10 -10.15 0.48
N ASN A 255 34.32 -10.67 0.69
CA ASN A 255 35.20 -10.17 1.73
C ASN A 255 35.55 -8.69 1.52
N ARG A 256 35.77 -8.29 0.26
CA ARG A 256 36.01 -6.89 -0.08
C ARG A 256 34.82 -5.99 0.29
N ALA A 257 33.60 -6.42 -0.01
CA ALA A 257 32.38 -5.72 0.41
C ALA A 257 32.19 -5.67 1.93
N LEU A 258 32.78 -6.59 2.69
CA LEU A 258 32.69 -6.58 4.15
C LEU A 258 33.77 -5.74 4.84
N GLU A 259 34.81 -5.31 4.12
CA GLU A 259 35.95 -4.57 4.65
C GLU A 259 35.86 -3.05 4.42
N GLU A 260 35.12 -2.61 3.39
CA GLU A 260 34.83 -1.20 3.09
C GLU A 260 33.55 -0.71 3.79
#